data_AF-A0A7S1WBQ7-F1
#
_entry.id   AF-A0A7S1WBQ7-F1
#
_cell.length_a   1.000
_cell.length_b   1.000
_cell.length_c   1.000
_cell.angle_alpha   90.00
_cell.angle_beta   90.00
_cell.angle_gamma   90.00
#
_symmetry.space_group_name_H-M   'P 1'
#
loop_
_entity.id
_entity.type
_entity.pdbx_description
1 polymer ?
#
loop_
_entity_poly.entity_id
_entity_poly.type
_entity_poly.pdbx_seq_one_letter_code
_entity_poly.pdbx_strand_id
1 'polypeptide(L)'
;CPDADTILTALEKSYRMVEFASDELLSNPTFWLCAAAVNVEVLRLAPKEFVMDREFAQQLVAQDWRALEHLPSSLRADFDVVLQAVTQDERALALASPQLRSLEGRRRLFAKAAQMVRRRGGQAEPEDGDLAPESLVEPGRSRLRGKK
;
A
#
# COMPACT_ATOMS: atom_id res chain seq x y z
N CYS A 1 6.00 -17.46 -27.47
CA CYS A 1 6.42 -16.18 -26.86
C CYS A 1 6.82 -16.48 -25.42
N PRO A 2 7.85 -15.83 -24.85
CA PRO A 2 8.16 -16.00 -23.44
C PRO A 2 6.94 -15.61 -22.58
N ASP A 3 6.62 -16.45 -21.60
CA ASP A 3 5.53 -16.20 -20.66
C ASP A 3 5.84 -15.01 -19.75
N ALA A 4 4.81 -14.44 -19.12
CA ALA A 4 4.95 -13.28 -18.23
C ALA A 4 6.03 -13.49 -17.16
N ASP A 5 6.04 -14.66 -16.50
CA ASP A 5 7.03 -15.00 -15.47
C ASP A 5 8.47 -15.08 -16.02
N THR A 6 8.63 -15.54 -17.26
CA THR A 6 9.94 -15.58 -17.93
C THR A 6 10.46 -14.17 -18.19
N ILE A 7 9.57 -13.26 -18.60
CA ILE A 7 9.95 -11.85 -18.75
C ILE A 7 10.27 -11.23 -17.39
N LEU A 8 9.42 -11.42 -16.37
CA LEU A 8 9.61 -10.84 -15.04
C LEU A 8 10.96 -11.24 -14.41
N THR A 9 11.33 -12.53 -14.49
CA THR A 9 12.64 -13.00 -14.00
C THR A 9 13.81 -12.39 -14.78
N ALA A 10 13.66 -12.13 -16.07
CA ALA A 10 14.69 -11.49 -16.87
C ALA A 10 14.81 -9.97 -16.61
N LEU A 11 13.76 -9.31 -16.11
CA LEU A 11 13.79 -7.88 -15.75
C LEU A 11 14.74 -7.56 -14.60
N GLU A 12 15.05 -8.54 -13.74
CA GLU A 12 16.06 -8.40 -12.70
C GLU A 12 17.43 -8.02 -13.28
N LYS A 13 17.75 -8.54 -14.48
CA LYS A 13 19.04 -8.30 -15.14
C LYS A 13 18.98 -7.11 -16.09
N SER A 14 17.86 -6.92 -16.80
CA SER A 14 17.72 -5.85 -17.78
C SER A 14 16.25 -5.50 -18.01
N TYR A 15 15.90 -4.23 -17.75
CA TYR A 15 14.57 -3.69 -18.00
C TYR A 15 14.19 -3.70 -19.49
N ARG A 16 15.17 -3.78 -20.41
CA ARG A 16 14.92 -3.86 -21.86
C ARG A 16 14.32 -5.20 -22.29
N MET A 17 14.28 -6.20 -21.40
CA MET A 17 13.68 -7.49 -21.76
C MET A 17 12.18 -7.38 -22.09
N VAL A 18 11.52 -6.31 -21.66
CA VAL A 18 10.12 -6.00 -22.03
C VAL A 18 9.92 -5.90 -23.55
N GLU A 19 10.95 -5.55 -24.34
CA GLU A 19 10.85 -5.52 -25.81
C GLU A 19 10.57 -6.91 -26.43
N PHE A 20 10.81 -7.99 -25.68
CA PHE A 20 10.52 -9.37 -26.12
C PHE A 20 9.15 -9.88 -25.66
N ALA A 21 8.40 -9.09 -24.88
CA ALA A 21 7.05 -9.42 -24.48
C ALA A 21 6.08 -9.30 -25.66
N SER A 22 4.98 -10.07 -25.64
CA SER A 22 3.91 -9.93 -26.62
C SER A 22 3.12 -8.63 -26.41
N ASP A 23 2.52 -8.10 -27.47
CA ASP A 23 1.67 -6.90 -27.40
C ASP A 23 0.50 -7.06 -26.41
N GLU A 24 -0.04 -8.28 -26.28
CA GLU A 24 -1.07 -8.62 -25.29
C GLU A 24 -0.58 -8.39 -23.85
N LEU A 25 0.68 -8.74 -23.56
CA LEU A 25 1.29 -8.56 -22.25
C LEU A 25 1.62 -7.09 -21.99
N LEU A 26 2.12 -6.38 -23.01
CA LEU A 26 2.41 -4.95 -22.95
C LEU A 26 1.15 -4.09 -22.81
N SER A 27 0.01 -4.59 -23.27
CA SER A 27 -1.30 -3.92 -23.11
C SER A 27 -1.91 -4.15 -21.73
N ASN A 28 -1.33 -5.01 -20.90
CA ASN A 28 -1.87 -5.36 -19.59
C ASN A 28 -1.27 -4.49 -18.47
N PRO A 29 -2.06 -3.65 -17.79
CA PRO A 29 -1.54 -2.82 -16.69
C PRO A 29 -1.00 -3.64 -15.52
N THR A 30 -1.58 -4.82 -15.25
CA THR A 30 -1.12 -5.71 -14.17
C THR A 30 0.30 -6.19 -14.42
N PHE A 31 0.67 -6.44 -15.68
CA PHE A 31 2.03 -6.81 -16.03
C PHE A 31 3.02 -5.70 -15.68
N TRP A 32 2.70 -4.44 -16.01
CA TRP A 32 3.56 -3.30 -15.69
C TRP A 32 3.70 -3.08 -14.18
N LEU A 33 2.66 -3.33 -13.39
CA LEU A 33 2.75 -3.30 -11.92
C LEU A 33 3.70 -4.38 -11.40
N CYS A 34 3.54 -5.63 -11.83
CA CYS A 34 4.43 -6.73 -11.45
C CYS A 34 5.88 -6.47 -11.92
N ALA A 35 6.05 -5.96 -13.13
CA ALA A 35 7.35 -5.63 -13.69
C ALA A 35 8.05 -4.52 -12.89
N ALA A 36 7.31 -3.49 -12.50
CA ALA A 36 7.85 -2.38 -11.71
C ALA A 36 8.24 -2.80 -10.28
N ALA A 37 7.57 -3.81 -9.72
CA ALA A 37 7.96 -4.42 -8.44
C ALA A 37 9.33 -5.11 -8.51
N VAL A 38 9.68 -5.69 -9.67
CA VAL A 38 10.99 -6.31 -9.91
C VAL A 38 12.04 -5.25 -10.25
N ASN A 39 11.71 -4.37 -11.20
CA ASN A 39 12.62 -3.35 -11.69
C ASN A 39 11.85 -2.09 -12.13
N VAL A 40 11.86 -1.07 -11.28
CA VAL A 40 11.14 0.19 -11.51
C VAL A 40 11.57 0.93 -12.79
N GLU A 41 12.78 0.69 -13.30
CA GLU A 41 13.28 1.28 -14.56
C GLU A 41 12.44 0.87 -15.77
N VAL A 42 11.68 -0.23 -15.67
CA VAL A 42 10.74 -0.68 -16.69
C VAL A 42 9.68 0.36 -17.03
N LEU A 43 9.31 1.22 -16.07
CA LEU A 43 8.32 2.27 -16.26
C LEU A 43 8.75 3.32 -17.30
N ARG A 44 10.04 3.39 -17.64
CA ARG A 44 10.52 4.25 -18.73
C ARG A 44 10.02 3.81 -20.11
N LEU A 45 9.70 2.52 -20.25
CA LEU A 45 9.16 1.92 -21.47
C LEU A 45 7.63 1.78 -21.42
N ALA A 46 7.02 1.97 -20.25
CA ALA A 46 5.58 1.85 -20.09
C ALA A 46 4.83 2.90 -20.93
N PRO A 47 3.69 2.52 -21.54
CA PRO A 47 2.78 3.47 -22.17
C PRO A 47 2.45 4.62 -21.23
N LYS A 48 2.53 5.85 -21.75
CA LYS A 48 2.26 7.06 -20.96
C LYS A 48 0.88 7.07 -20.34
N GLU A 49 -0.08 6.40 -20.96
CA GLU A 49 -1.44 6.25 -20.47
C GLU A 49 -1.48 5.60 -19.09
N PHE A 50 -0.68 4.55 -18.85
CA PHE A 50 -0.58 3.91 -17.54
C PHE A 50 0.16 4.78 -16.53
N VAL A 51 1.26 5.42 -16.93
CA VAL A 51 2.06 6.26 -16.01
C VAL A 51 1.34 7.57 -15.67
N MET A 52 0.35 7.98 -16.46
CA MET A 52 -0.54 9.12 -16.17
C MET A 52 -1.78 8.71 -15.39
N ASP A 53 -2.10 7.42 -15.36
CA ASP A 53 -3.26 6.90 -14.67
C ASP A 53 -3.08 6.94 -13.15
N ARG A 54 -4.08 7.49 -12.48
CA ARG A 54 -4.05 7.70 -11.03
C ARG A 54 -4.17 6.39 -10.26
N GLU A 55 -5.00 5.46 -10.71
CA GLU A 55 -5.20 4.17 -10.03
C GLU A 55 -3.95 3.30 -10.17
N PHE A 56 -3.35 3.28 -11.37
CA PHE A 56 -2.07 2.63 -11.61
C PHE A 56 -0.98 3.20 -10.69
N ALA A 57 -0.88 4.53 -10.62
CA ALA A 57 0.09 5.20 -9.75
C ALA A 57 -0.11 4.89 -8.26
N GLN A 58 -1.36 4.84 -7.79
CA GLN A 58 -1.66 4.44 -6.42
C GLN A 58 -1.25 3.01 -6.12
N GLN A 59 -1.53 2.08 -7.05
CA GLN A 59 -1.13 0.67 -6.90
C GLN A 59 0.39 0.51 -6.93
N LEU A 60 1.06 1.22 -7.82
CA LEU A 60 2.52 1.22 -7.94
C LEU A 60 3.18 1.75 -6.66
N VAL A 61 2.74 2.93 -6.18
CA VAL A 61 3.23 3.51 -4.93
C VAL A 61 2.86 2.66 -3.73
N ALA A 62 1.74 1.92 -3.76
CA ALA A 62 1.38 0.97 -2.69
C ALA A 62 2.44 -0.10 -2.46
N GLN A 63 3.13 -0.51 -3.52
CA GLN A 63 4.13 -1.57 -3.49
C GLN A 63 5.50 -1.02 -3.04
N ASP A 64 5.94 0.10 -3.63
CA ASP A 64 7.16 0.80 -3.22
C ASP A 64 7.00 2.32 -3.37
N TRP A 65 7.13 3.03 -2.25
CA TRP A 65 7.11 4.49 -2.22
C TRP A 65 8.16 5.15 -3.13
N ARG A 66 9.27 4.46 -3.43
CA ARG A 66 10.34 4.97 -4.31
C ARG A 66 9.89 5.10 -5.76
N ALA A 67 8.88 4.33 -6.17
CA ALA A 67 8.32 4.42 -7.51
C ALA A 67 7.72 5.79 -7.82
N LEU A 68 7.41 6.59 -6.79
CA LEU A 68 6.98 7.98 -6.93
C LEU A 68 7.97 8.83 -7.76
N GLU A 69 9.28 8.54 -7.74
CA GLU A 69 10.30 9.25 -8.53
C GLU A 69 10.09 9.12 -10.05
N HIS A 70 9.55 7.98 -10.48
CA HIS A 70 9.33 7.66 -11.89
C HIS A 70 7.99 8.19 -12.42
N LEU A 71 7.13 8.70 -11.53
CA LEU A 71 5.84 9.27 -11.92
C LEU A 71 5.97 10.72 -12.40
N PRO A 72 5.09 11.16 -13.33
CA PRO A 72 5.06 12.54 -13.79
C PRO A 72 4.79 13.51 -12.63
N SER A 73 5.25 14.75 -12.81
CA SER A 73 5.08 15.82 -11.83
C SER A 73 3.61 16.04 -11.41
N SER A 74 2.66 15.77 -12.32
CA SER A 74 1.22 15.86 -12.05
C SER A 74 0.79 14.89 -10.94
N LEU A 75 1.25 13.64 -10.98
CA LEU A 75 0.95 12.64 -9.95
C LEU A 75 1.78 12.83 -8.68
N ARG A 76 3.00 13.36 -8.81
CA ARG A 76 3.79 13.81 -7.64
C ARG A 76 3.20 15.05 -6.94
N ALA A 77 2.24 15.72 -7.56
CA ALA A 77 1.42 16.75 -6.94
C ALA A 77 0.08 16.21 -6.43
N ASP A 78 -0.29 14.97 -6.76
CA ASP A 78 -1.51 14.34 -6.25
C ASP A 78 -1.34 14.03 -4.76
N PHE A 79 -2.27 14.58 -3.97
CA PHE A 79 -2.22 14.48 -2.53
C PHE A 79 -2.39 13.05 -2.03
N ASP A 80 -3.26 12.25 -2.65
CA ASP A 80 -3.54 10.88 -2.18
C ASP A 80 -2.40 9.93 -2.59
N VAL A 81 -1.83 10.09 -3.78
CA VAL A 81 -0.65 9.32 -4.22
C VAL A 81 0.54 9.59 -3.30
N VAL A 82 0.84 10.86 -3.03
CA VAL A 82 1.96 11.22 -2.14
C VAL A 82 1.68 10.83 -0.69
N LEU A 83 0.44 10.96 -0.22
CA LEU A 83 0.07 10.50 1.12
C LEU A 83 0.37 9.02 1.30
N GLN A 84 0.02 8.19 0.33
CA GLN A 84 0.27 6.76 0.36
C GLN A 84 1.77 6.44 0.42
N ALA A 85 2.59 7.18 -0.33
CA ALA A 85 4.04 7.06 -0.27
C ALA A 85 4.58 7.47 1.11
N VAL A 86 4.12 8.61 1.65
CA VAL A 86 4.54 9.16 2.96
C VAL A 86 4.09 8.27 4.12
N THR A 87 2.97 7.55 3.99
CA THR A 87 2.55 6.57 5.00
C THR A 87 3.45 5.35 5.09
N GLN A 88 4.21 5.05 4.03
CA GLN A 88 5.22 3.99 4.05
C GLN A 88 6.56 4.51 4.54
N ASP A 89 7.01 5.65 4.00
CA ASP A 89 8.28 6.27 4.37
C ASP A 89 8.20 7.79 4.20
N GLU A 90 8.54 8.52 5.26
CA GLU A 90 8.54 9.98 5.26
C GLU A 90 9.50 10.59 4.22
N ARG A 91 10.52 9.85 3.78
CA ARG A 91 11.46 10.26 2.73
C ARG A 91 10.77 10.46 1.38
N ALA A 92 9.62 9.80 1.15
CA ALA A 92 8.83 10.00 -0.06
C ALA A 92 8.39 11.45 -0.27
N LEU A 93 8.25 12.22 0.82
CA LEU A 93 7.94 13.65 0.76
C LEU A 93 8.97 14.43 -0.05
N ALA A 94 10.24 14.02 -0.05
CA ALA A 94 11.30 14.70 -0.82
C ALA A 94 11.03 14.66 -2.34
N LEU A 95 10.32 13.64 -2.82
CA LEU A 95 9.97 13.44 -4.22
C LEU A 95 8.70 14.21 -4.63
N ALA A 96 7.89 14.65 -3.66
CA ALA A 96 6.63 15.34 -3.90
C ALA A 96 6.81 16.74 -4.51
N SER A 97 5.73 17.27 -5.07
CA SER A 97 5.69 18.63 -5.62
C SER A 97 6.05 19.68 -4.55
N PRO A 98 6.59 20.85 -4.96
CA PRO A 98 6.92 21.93 -4.01
C PRO A 98 5.75 22.34 -3.11
N GLN A 99 4.52 22.28 -3.64
CA GLN A 99 3.30 22.59 -2.90
C GLN A 99 3.08 21.63 -1.73
N LEU A 100 3.29 20.33 -1.93
CA LEU A 100 3.17 19.32 -0.89
C LEU A 100 4.35 19.31 0.08
N ARG A 101 5.54 19.73 -0.39
CA ARG A 101 6.72 19.94 0.46
C ARG A 101 6.67 21.21 1.32
N SER A 102 5.75 22.12 1.03
CA SER A 102 5.52 23.30 1.88
C SER A 102 5.14 22.89 3.30
N LEU A 103 5.36 23.78 4.28
CA LEU A 103 4.99 23.51 5.68
C LEU A 103 3.53 23.08 5.82
N GLU A 104 2.63 23.73 5.09
CA GLU A 104 1.20 23.43 5.08
C GLU A 104 0.90 22.07 4.42
N GLY A 105 1.51 21.79 3.26
CA GLY A 105 1.39 20.50 2.58
C GLY A 105 1.87 19.34 3.47
N ARG A 106 3.03 19.50 4.08
CA ARG A 106 3.62 18.54 5.04
C ARG A 106 2.69 18.31 6.21
N ARG A 107 2.22 19.39 6.86
CA ARG A 107 1.32 19.29 8.02
C ARG A 107 0.05 18.53 7.66
N ARG A 108 -0.53 18.79 6.47
CA ARG A 108 -1.72 18.07 5.99
C ARG A 108 -1.44 16.58 5.73
N LEU A 109 -0.33 16.26 5.08
CA LEU A 109 0.07 14.87 4.80
C LEU A 109 0.30 14.09 6.10
N PHE A 110 1.12 14.60 7.02
CA PHE A 110 1.41 13.94 8.29
C PHE A 110 0.17 13.84 9.19
N ALA A 111 -0.69 14.86 9.23
CA ALA A 111 -1.92 14.80 10.00
C ALA A 111 -2.89 13.72 9.49
N LYS A 112 -2.97 13.52 8.17
CA LYS A 112 -3.81 12.47 7.57
C LYS A 112 -3.16 11.09 7.71
N ALA A 113 -1.84 10.98 7.52
CA ALA A 113 -1.09 9.75 7.75
C ALA A 113 -1.23 9.24 9.19
N ALA A 114 -1.11 10.13 10.18
CA ALA A 114 -1.29 9.79 11.60
C ALA A 114 -2.71 9.26 11.90
N GLN A 115 -3.74 9.81 11.25
CA GLN A 115 -5.12 9.30 11.38
C GLN A 115 -5.28 7.89 10.81
N MET A 116 -4.60 7.59 9.69
CA MET A 116 -4.63 6.27 9.06
C MET A 116 -3.95 5.20 9.93
N VAL A 117 -2.80 5.52 10.55
CA VAL A 117 -2.09 4.61 11.46
C VAL A 117 -2.91 4.32 12.71
N ARG A 118 -3.56 5.33 13.30
CA ARG A 118 -4.43 5.17 14.48
C ARG A 118 -5.62 4.25 14.23
N ARG A 119 -6.16 4.24 13.00
CA ARG A 119 -7.26 3.34 12.63
C ARG A 119 -6.81 1.89 12.45
N ARG A 120 -5.56 1.65 12.07
CA ARG A 120 -4.99 0.29 11.93
C ARG A 120 -4.51 -0.30 13.27
N GLY A 121 -4.02 0.52 14.19
CA GLY A 121 -3.54 0.06 15.51
C GLY A 121 -4.64 -0.21 16.56
N GLY A 122 -5.92 0.00 16.22
CA GLY A 122 -7.06 -0.22 17.12
C GLY A 122 -7.77 -1.58 16.95
N GLN A 123 -7.19 -2.50 16.17
CA GLN A 123 -7.67 -3.88 16.01
C GLN A 123 -6.48 -4.83 16.16
N ALA A 124 -5.98 -4.96 17.39
CA ALA A 124 -5.11 -6.06 17.79
C ALA A 124 -5.56 -6.45 19.21
N GLU A 125 -6.66 -7.20 19.27
CA GLU A 125 -7.01 -7.95 20.48
C GLU A 125 -5.95 -9.05 20.67
N PRO A 126 -5.42 -9.26 21.89
CA PRO A 126 -4.45 -10.30 22.15
C PRO A 126 -5.12 -11.67 21.99
N GLU A 127 -4.56 -12.50 21.11
CA GLU A 127 -4.89 -13.92 21.02
C GLU A 127 -4.25 -14.67 22.20
N ASP A 128 -4.82 -14.51 23.40
CA ASP A 128 -4.63 -15.44 24.49
C ASP A 128 -5.78 -16.44 24.44
N GLY A 129 -5.52 -17.53 23.70
CA GLY A 129 -6.26 -18.77 23.85
C GLY A 129 -6.09 -19.37 25.25
N ASP A 130 -6.97 -20.31 25.57
CA ASP A 130 -6.89 -21.21 26.72
C ASP A 130 -7.19 -20.60 28.11
N LEU A 131 -8.47 -20.62 28.50
CA LEU A 131 -9.01 -21.70 29.33
C LEU A 131 -10.49 -21.42 29.63
N ALA A 132 -11.37 -22.28 29.13
CA ALA A 132 -12.75 -22.35 29.61
C ALA A 132 -12.78 -22.76 31.09
N PRO A 133 -13.80 -22.34 31.86
CA PRO A 133 -14.32 -23.18 32.92
C PRO A 133 -15.58 -23.88 32.41
N GLU A 134 -15.37 -25.09 31.91
CA GLU A 134 -16.41 -26.11 31.91
C GLU A 134 -16.67 -26.56 33.36
N SER A 135 -17.94 -26.90 33.61
CA SER A 135 -18.37 -27.86 34.62
C SER A 135 -18.72 -27.38 36.04
N LEU A 136 -19.93 -27.84 36.43
CA LEU A 136 -20.33 -28.38 37.73
C LEU A 136 -20.84 -27.39 38.80
N VAL A 137 -22.16 -27.40 39.10
CA VAL A 137 -22.83 -28.28 40.12
C VAL A 137 -22.58 -27.72 41.53
N GLU A 138 -23.53 -27.34 42.39
CA GLU A 138 -24.96 -27.67 42.57
C GLU A 138 -25.46 -26.76 43.75
N PRO A 139 -26.63 -26.95 44.41
CA PRO A 139 -27.50 -25.87 44.86
C PRO A 139 -27.53 -25.64 46.38
N GLY A 140 -28.23 -24.56 46.76
CA GLY A 140 -28.97 -24.49 48.03
C GLY A 140 -28.33 -23.68 49.16
N ARG A 141 -29.04 -22.62 49.58
CA ARG A 141 -29.69 -22.50 50.91
C ARG A 141 -30.14 -21.07 51.20
N SER A 142 -31.45 -20.93 51.36
CA SER A 142 -32.18 -20.19 52.40
C SER A 142 -31.49 -19.07 53.19
N ARG A 143 -32.12 -17.87 53.25
CA ARG A 143 -32.91 -17.39 54.42
C ARG A 143 -33.20 -15.87 54.40
N LEU A 144 -34.49 -15.57 54.59
CA LEU A 144 -35.11 -14.67 55.58
C LEU A 144 -34.94 -13.14 55.54
N ARG A 145 -36.12 -12.50 55.75
CA ARG A 145 -36.43 -11.24 56.46
C ARG A 145 -36.03 -9.93 55.76
N GLY A 146 -36.84 -8.87 55.73
CA GLY A 146 -38.18 -8.64 56.28
C GLY A 146 -38.58 -7.16 56.16
N LYS A 147 -39.86 -6.88 56.43
CA LYS A 147 -40.46 -5.62 56.91
C LYS A 147 -40.13 -4.32 56.15
N LYS A 148 -41.12 -3.77 55.45
CA LYS A 148 -42.05 -2.77 56.02
C LYS A 148 -43.30 -2.67 55.15
#